data_AF-A0A5C1HHD0-F1
#
_entry.id   AF-A0A5C1HHD0-F1
#
_cell.length_a   1.000
_cell.length_b   1.000
_cell.length_c   1.000
_cell.angle_alpha   90.00
_cell.angle_beta   90.00
_cell.angle_gamma   90.00
#
_symmetry.space_group_name_H-M   'P 1'
#
loop_
_entity.id
_entity.type
_entity.pdbx_description
1 polymer ?
#
loop_
_entity_poly.entity_id
_entity_poly.type
_entity_poly.pdbx_seq_one_letter_code
_entity_poly.pdbx_strand_id
1 'polypeptide(L)'
;MYNNQFISELRAQRLNVLEQLKHIDAMLKLYGVNLDEEEIPAYSGIEALVYERPYKKDASNKEKIAGLLKLTNRFLSINEMTSLVMEFEPKSKVEEVKASLSSAKNILLKDGSIVKVQVGTNNSNTFYGSPTWIDEQGFPLPEHKYSDDAVQLKTKIVI
;
A
#
# COMPACT_ATOMS: atom_id res chain seq x y z
N MET A 1 7.64 -17.22 -5.50
CA MET A 1 6.77 -18.36 -5.11
C MET A 1 6.57 -18.29 -3.61
N TYR A 2 5.34 -18.32 -3.11
CA TYR A 2 5.07 -18.26 -1.66
C TYR A 2 5.59 -19.53 -0.99
N ASN A 3 6.27 -19.37 0.15
CA ASN A 3 6.77 -20.48 0.94
C ASN A 3 5.57 -21.35 1.42
N ASN A 4 5.64 -22.66 1.24
CA ASN A 4 4.61 -23.61 1.71
C ASN A 4 4.30 -23.46 3.21
N GLN A 5 5.29 -23.01 3.99
CA GLN A 5 5.11 -22.68 5.40
C GLN A 5 4.10 -21.54 5.62
N PHE A 6 4.19 -20.45 4.85
CA PHE A 6 3.28 -19.30 4.94
C PHE A 6 1.82 -19.70 4.60
N ILE A 7 1.64 -20.55 3.58
CA ILE A 7 0.32 -21.06 3.21
C ILE A 7 -0.27 -21.92 4.34
N SER A 8 0.56 -22.71 5.01
CA SER A 8 0.15 -23.53 6.16
C SER A 8 -0.28 -22.65 7.34
N GLU A 9 0.48 -21.59 7.64
CA GLU A 9 0.17 -20.63 8.69
C GLU A 9 -1.17 -19.92 8.44
N LEU A 10 -1.45 -19.49 7.20
CA LEU A 10 -2.73 -18.89 6.84
C LEU A 10 -3.91 -19.85 7.00
N ARG A 11 -3.73 -21.13 6.67
CA ARG A 11 -4.76 -22.16 6.88
C ARG A 11 -5.05 -22.38 8.36
N ALA A 12 -4.01 -22.38 9.19
CA ALA A 12 -4.14 -22.51 10.64
C ALA A 12 -4.86 -21.30 11.25
N GLN A 13 -4.50 -20.08 10.82
CA GLN A 13 -5.18 -18.85 11.25
C GLN A 13 -6.67 -18.87 10.87
N ARG A 14 -6.99 -19.28 9.63
CA ARG A 14 -8.38 -19.41 9.18
C ARG A 14 -9.17 -20.38 10.07
N LEU A 15 -8.59 -21.52 10.41
CA LEU A 15 -9.24 -22.50 11.28
C LEU A 15 -9.48 -21.94 12.69
N ASN A 16 -8.50 -21.21 13.24
CA ASN A 16 -8.62 -20.57 14.54
C ASN A 16 -9.78 -19.55 14.58
N VAL A 17 -9.90 -18.70 13.56
CA VAL A 17 -11.01 -17.73 13.45
C VAL A 17 -12.37 -18.44 13.37
N LEU A 18 -12.46 -19.54 12.61
CA LEU A 18 -13.71 -20.31 12.52
C LEU A 18 -14.11 -20.91 13.88
N GLU A 19 -13.16 -21.38 14.68
CA GLU A 19 -13.45 -21.86 16.03
C GLU A 19 -13.87 -20.73 16.98
N GLN A 20 -13.26 -19.55 16.87
CA GLN A 20 -13.68 -18.37 17.62
C GLN A 20 -15.12 -17.96 17.28
N LEU A 21 -15.49 -17.97 15.99
CA LEU A 21 -16.86 -17.67 15.55
C LEU A 21 -17.87 -18.65 16.13
N LYS A 22 -17.60 -19.96 16.08
CA LYS A 22 -18.46 -20.96 16.72
C LYS A 22 -18.65 -20.70 18.21
N HIS A 23 -17.59 -20.28 18.90
CA HIS A 23 -17.67 -19.95 20.31
C HIS A 23 -18.53 -18.71 20.57
N ILE A 24 -18.39 -17.67 19.75
CA ILE A 24 -19.22 -16.47 19.80
C ILE A 24 -20.69 -16.82 19.55
N ASP A 25 -20.99 -17.61 18.53
CA ASP A 25 -22.36 -18.03 18.21
C ASP A 25 -23.00 -18.82 19.37
N ALA A 26 -22.22 -19.72 19.99
CA ALA A 26 -22.66 -20.46 21.17
C ALA A 26 -22.94 -19.53 22.37
N MET A 27 -22.11 -18.50 22.58
CA MET A 27 -22.32 -17.48 23.61
C MET A 27 -23.57 -16.66 23.32
N LEU A 28 -23.75 -16.15 22.11
CA LEU A 28 -24.93 -15.39 21.72
C LEU A 28 -26.22 -16.19 21.94
N LYS A 29 -26.21 -17.47 21.56
CA LYS A 29 -27.32 -18.39 21.83
C LYS A 29 -27.60 -18.59 23.33
N LEU A 30 -26.56 -18.66 24.16
CA LEU A 30 -26.70 -18.75 25.62
C LEU A 30 -27.38 -17.50 26.21
N TYR A 31 -27.09 -16.32 25.66
CA TYR A 31 -27.70 -15.05 26.08
C TYR A 31 -29.09 -14.80 25.49
N GLY A 32 -29.68 -15.78 24.79
CA GLY A 32 -31.02 -15.66 24.22
C GLY A 32 -31.09 -14.74 23.00
N VAL A 33 -29.95 -14.44 22.36
CA VAL A 33 -29.92 -13.73 21.08
C VAL A 33 -30.38 -14.71 20.00
N ASN A 34 -31.49 -14.40 19.35
CA ASN A 34 -32.03 -15.19 18.25
C ASN A 34 -31.30 -14.81 16.95
N LEU A 35 -30.27 -15.56 16.60
CA LEU A 35 -29.47 -15.35 15.39
C LEU A 35 -30.28 -15.54 14.09
N ASP A 36 -31.45 -16.17 14.16
CA ASP A 36 -32.35 -16.39 13.02
C ASP A 36 -33.28 -15.18 12.76
N GLU A 37 -33.38 -14.24 13.72
CA GLU A 37 -34.26 -13.05 13.66
C GLU A 37 -33.52 -11.72 13.51
N GLU A 38 -32.19 -11.70 13.71
CA GLU A 38 -31.41 -10.62 13.13
C GLU A 38 -31.50 -10.80 11.61
N GLU A 39 -32.21 -9.90 10.93
CA GLU A 39 -31.88 -9.57 9.56
C GLU A 39 -30.38 -9.24 9.59
N ILE A 40 -29.53 -10.24 9.36
CA ILE A 40 -28.21 -10.02 8.82
C ILE A 40 -28.53 -9.10 7.65
N PRO A 41 -28.21 -7.79 7.71
CA PRO A 41 -28.54 -6.88 6.63
C PRO A 41 -28.03 -7.60 5.42
N ALA A 42 -28.94 -7.95 4.51
CA ALA A 42 -28.61 -8.85 3.43
C ALA A 42 -27.33 -8.28 2.84
N TYR A 43 -26.20 -8.95 3.08
CA TYR A 43 -25.02 -8.73 2.31
C TYR A 43 -25.34 -9.44 0.98
N SER A 44 -26.38 -8.95 0.30
CA SER A 44 -26.54 -8.97 -1.14
C SER A 44 -25.33 -8.28 -1.79
N GLY A 45 -24.52 -7.56 -1.00
CA GLY A 45 -23.11 -7.29 -1.21
C GLY A 45 -22.16 -8.47 -0.95
N ILE A 46 -22.46 -9.68 -1.46
CA ILE A 46 -21.43 -10.39 -2.23
C ILE A 46 -21.59 -9.99 -3.71
N GLU A 47 -22.00 -8.75 -4.00
CA GLU A 47 -21.14 -7.98 -4.90
C GLU A 47 -19.74 -8.23 -4.36
N ALA A 48 -18.89 -8.85 -5.18
CA ALA A 48 -17.49 -8.98 -4.87
C ALA A 48 -17.10 -7.71 -4.11
N LEU A 49 -16.46 -7.84 -2.94
CA LEU A 49 -15.48 -6.84 -2.58
C LEU A 49 -14.53 -6.87 -3.78
N VAL A 50 -14.89 -6.13 -4.83
CA VAL A 50 -14.00 -5.60 -5.83
C VAL A 50 -13.18 -4.75 -4.91
N TYR A 51 -12.16 -5.37 -4.32
CA TYR A 51 -10.97 -4.70 -3.86
C TYR A 51 -10.58 -3.91 -5.09
N GLU A 52 -11.12 -2.69 -5.21
CA GLU A 52 -10.73 -1.77 -6.25
C GLU A 52 -9.24 -1.69 -6.02
N ARG A 53 -8.48 -2.32 -6.93
CA ARG A 53 -7.04 -2.29 -6.82
C ARG A 53 -6.70 -0.81 -6.76
N PRO A 54 -6.02 -0.34 -5.70
CA PRO A 54 -5.72 1.08 -5.56
C PRO A 54 -5.06 1.62 -6.84
N TYR A 55 -4.32 0.76 -7.53
CA TYR A 55 -3.78 0.99 -8.87
C TYR A 55 -4.78 0.68 -10.00
N LYS A 56 -5.06 1.68 -10.83
CA LYS A 56 -5.85 1.56 -12.07
C LYS A 56 -4.95 1.88 -13.28
N LYS A 57 -4.74 0.90 -14.17
CA LYS A 57 -3.83 1.00 -15.33
C LYS A 57 -4.21 2.13 -16.30
N ASP A 58 -5.50 2.31 -16.54
CA ASP A 58 -5.99 3.28 -17.51
C ASP A 58 -6.24 4.67 -16.89
N ALA A 59 -5.92 4.83 -15.60
CA ALA A 59 -6.05 6.10 -14.89
C ALA A 59 -4.91 7.07 -15.24
N SER A 60 -5.09 8.34 -14.88
CA SER A 60 -4.04 9.35 -15.05
C SER A 60 -2.81 9.01 -14.22
N ASN A 61 -1.64 9.52 -14.60
CA ASN A 61 -0.41 9.30 -13.83
C ASN A 61 -0.48 9.83 -12.39
N LYS A 62 -1.31 10.85 -12.12
CA LYS A 62 -1.57 11.33 -10.76
C LYS A 62 -2.30 10.27 -9.93
N GLU A 63 -3.35 9.69 -10.50
CA GLU A 63 -4.13 8.63 -9.86
C GLU A 63 -3.30 7.35 -9.70
N LYS A 64 -2.44 7.04 -10.66
CA LYS A 64 -1.46 5.94 -10.52
C LYS A 64 -0.55 6.15 -9.31
N ILE A 65 0.03 7.35 -9.15
CA ILE A 65 0.87 7.66 -7.98
C ILE A 65 0.06 7.51 -6.68
N ALA A 66 -1.13 8.10 -6.61
CA ALA A 66 -1.99 7.98 -5.42
C ALA A 66 -2.36 6.51 -5.12
N GLY A 67 -2.65 5.74 -6.16
CA GLY A 67 -2.93 4.31 -6.08
C GLY A 67 -1.74 3.51 -5.56
N LEU A 68 -0.54 3.78 -6.05
CA LEU A 68 0.68 3.14 -5.56
C LEU A 68 0.95 3.46 -4.09
N LEU A 69 0.81 4.72 -3.69
CA LEU A 69 0.99 5.13 -2.30
C LEU A 69 -0.03 4.43 -1.38
N LYS A 70 -1.30 4.35 -1.78
CA LYS A 70 -2.33 3.60 -1.03
C LYS A 70 -2.02 2.11 -0.96
N LEU A 71 -1.52 1.53 -2.06
CA LEU A 71 -1.19 0.11 -2.15
C LEU A 71 -0.02 -0.26 -1.22
N THR A 72 1.03 0.56 -1.19
CA THR A 72 2.23 0.27 -0.40
C THR A 72 2.16 0.81 1.01
N ASN A 73 1.27 1.77 1.26
CA ASN A 73 1.08 2.48 2.53
C ASN A 73 2.38 3.06 3.12
N ARG A 74 3.30 3.50 2.25
CA ARG A 74 4.60 4.04 2.65
C ARG A 74 5.16 5.05 1.65
N PHE A 75 6.17 5.79 2.07
CA PHE A 75 6.97 6.64 1.20
C PHE A 75 7.70 5.82 0.12
N LEU A 76 7.65 6.30 -1.12
CA LEU A 76 8.26 5.68 -2.30
C LEU A 76 9.18 6.64 -3.03
N SER A 77 10.32 6.14 -3.51
CA SER A 77 11.14 6.85 -4.50
C SER A 77 10.52 6.79 -5.89
N ILE A 78 10.95 7.69 -6.80
CA ILE A 78 10.46 7.66 -8.19
C ILE A 78 10.86 6.36 -8.92
N ASN A 79 11.99 5.77 -8.55
CA ASN A 79 12.46 4.52 -9.14
C ASN A 79 11.56 3.36 -8.68
N GLU A 80 11.23 3.30 -7.38
CA GLU A 80 10.28 2.30 -6.87
C GLU A 80 8.90 2.44 -7.50
N MET A 81 8.37 3.66 -7.61
CA MET A 81 7.10 3.89 -8.31
C MET A 81 7.16 3.38 -9.75
N THR A 82 8.26 3.63 -10.45
CA THR A 82 8.46 3.15 -11.83
C THR A 82 8.47 1.63 -11.87
N SER A 83 9.24 0.96 -11.01
CA SER A 83 9.30 -0.50 -10.93
C SER A 83 7.92 -1.10 -10.66
N LEU A 84 7.17 -0.54 -9.71
CA LEU A 84 5.81 -1.00 -9.40
C LEU A 84 4.87 -0.83 -10.60
N VAL A 85 4.91 0.31 -11.31
CA VAL A 85 4.13 0.47 -12.55
C VAL A 85 4.50 -0.58 -13.57
N MET A 86 5.79 -0.87 -13.75
CA MET A 86 6.26 -1.88 -14.70
C MET A 86 5.78 -3.30 -14.36
N GLU A 87 5.55 -3.61 -13.08
CA GLU A 87 4.91 -4.88 -12.68
C GLU A 87 3.45 -4.98 -13.16
N PHE A 88 2.72 -3.86 -13.14
CA PHE A 88 1.34 -3.80 -13.65
C PHE A 88 1.26 -3.59 -15.18
N GLU A 89 2.29 -3.00 -15.77
CA GLU A 89 2.34 -2.57 -17.17
C GLU A 89 3.66 -3.02 -17.85
N PRO A 90 3.91 -4.33 -17.99
CA PRO A 90 5.21 -4.86 -18.41
C PRO A 90 5.58 -4.55 -19.87
N LYS A 91 4.62 -4.06 -20.67
CA LYS A 91 4.85 -3.69 -22.09
C LYS A 91 5.27 -2.24 -22.27
N SER A 92 5.21 -1.42 -21.22
CA SER A 92 5.59 -0.02 -21.26
C SER A 92 7.12 0.11 -21.24
N LYS A 93 7.67 1.22 -21.75
CA LYS A 93 9.11 1.51 -21.64
C LYS A 93 9.41 2.19 -20.31
N VAL A 94 10.45 1.73 -19.63
CA VAL A 94 10.83 2.21 -18.28
C VAL A 94 11.06 3.73 -18.27
N GLU A 95 11.75 4.25 -19.29
CA GLU A 95 12.10 5.67 -19.40
C GLU A 95 10.87 6.54 -19.61
N GLU A 96 9.92 6.09 -20.45
CA GLU A 96 8.66 6.79 -20.72
C GLU A 96 7.79 6.82 -19.46
N VAL A 97 7.67 5.69 -18.76
CA VAL A 97 6.96 5.59 -17.48
C VAL A 97 7.58 6.55 -16.47
N LYS A 98 8.90 6.47 -16.26
CA LYS A 98 9.61 7.31 -15.29
C LYS A 98 9.46 8.80 -15.57
N ALA A 99 9.59 9.21 -16.84
CA ALA A 99 9.41 10.59 -17.25
C ALA A 99 7.98 11.07 -16.97
N SER A 100 6.99 10.26 -17.32
CA SER A 100 5.57 10.60 -17.14
C SER A 100 5.16 10.70 -15.67
N LEU A 101 5.66 9.78 -14.82
CA LEU A 101 5.48 9.82 -13.38
C LEU A 101 6.19 11.02 -12.75
N SER A 102 7.40 11.35 -13.20
CA SER A 102 8.16 12.49 -12.69
C SER A 102 7.42 13.82 -12.89
N SER A 103 6.83 13.99 -14.08
CA SER A 103 5.99 15.14 -14.40
C SER A 103 4.74 15.20 -13.51
N ALA A 104 4.01 14.09 -13.37
CA ALA A 104 2.82 14.03 -12.53
C ALA A 104 3.13 14.30 -11.05
N LYS A 105 4.21 13.70 -10.54
CA LYS A 105 4.71 13.90 -9.18
C LYS A 105 5.07 15.37 -8.90
N ASN A 106 5.70 16.07 -9.84
CA ASN A 106 6.00 17.50 -9.66
C ASN A 106 4.72 18.35 -9.53
N ILE A 107 3.66 17.98 -10.25
CA ILE A 107 2.37 18.65 -10.13
C ILE A 107 1.76 18.39 -8.75
N LEU A 108 1.75 17.13 -8.30
CA LEU A 108 1.23 16.74 -6.98
C LEU A 108 2.02 17.36 -5.80
N LEU A 109 3.31 17.60 -5.98
CA LEU A 109 4.10 18.34 -4.99
C LEU A 109 3.72 19.82 -4.93
N LYS A 110 3.46 20.42 -6.10
CA LYS A 110 3.11 21.84 -6.20
C LYS A 110 1.72 22.13 -5.63
N ASP A 111 0.78 21.20 -5.79
CA ASP A 111 -0.58 21.32 -5.26
C ASP A 111 -0.72 20.82 -3.80
N GLY A 112 0.34 20.25 -3.21
CA GLY A 112 0.36 19.79 -1.82
C GLY A 112 -0.30 18.43 -1.60
N SER A 113 -0.71 17.71 -2.66
CA SER A 113 -1.32 16.38 -2.54
C SER A 113 -0.34 15.32 -2.05
N ILE A 114 0.97 15.53 -2.26
CA ILE A 114 2.04 14.69 -1.72
C ILE A 114 3.13 15.56 -1.12
N VAL A 115 3.88 14.99 -0.17
CA VAL A 115 5.09 15.60 0.41
C VAL A 115 6.33 14.82 0.01
N LYS A 116 7.50 15.46 0.12
CA LYS A 116 8.80 14.83 -0.10
C LYS A 116 9.61 14.76 1.19
N VAL A 117 10.35 13.67 1.35
CA VAL A 117 11.35 13.50 2.40
C VAL A 117 12.67 13.11 1.74
N GLN A 118 13.75 13.79 2.10
CA GLN A 118 15.09 13.51 1.59
C GLN A 118 15.96 12.93 2.70
N VAL A 119 16.58 11.78 2.42
CA VAL A 119 17.43 11.07 3.37
C VAL A 119 18.90 11.31 3.03
N GLY A 120 19.57 12.08 3.89
CA GLY A 120 20.93 12.52 3.67
C GLY A 120 21.04 13.57 2.56
N THR A 121 22.19 13.64 1.89
CA THR A 121 22.50 14.69 0.90
C THR A 121 22.28 14.25 -0.55
N ASN A 122 21.95 12.98 -0.78
CA ASN A 122 21.79 12.43 -2.13
C ASN A 122 20.36 12.65 -2.61
N ASN A 123 20.20 13.29 -3.78
CA ASN A 123 18.89 13.50 -4.39
C ASN A 123 18.22 12.18 -4.80
N SER A 124 19.00 11.12 -5.06
CA SER A 124 18.46 9.78 -5.30
C SER A 124 17.69 9.21 -4.10
N ASN A 125 17.94 9.73 -2.90
CA ASN A 125 17.28 9.31 -1.66
C ASN A 125 16.12 10.26 -1.33
N THR A 126 15.37 10.68 -2.35
CA THR A 126 14.15 11.47 -2.18
C THR A 126 12.94 10.55 -2.34
N PHE A 127 12.10 10.56 -1.32
CA PHE A 127 10.89 9.75 -1.24
C PHE A 127 9.66 10.63 -1.16
N TYR A 128 8.54 10.12 -1.63
CA TYR A 128 7.28 10.86 -1.75
C TYR A 128 6.15 10.07 -1.11
N GLY A 129 5.24 10.76 -0.43
CA GLY A 129 4.17 10.14 0.35
C GLY A 129 3.04 11.12 0.69
N SER A 130 2.06 10.65 1.47
CA SER A 130 0.95 11.49 1.92
C SER A 130 1.42 12.58 2.90
N PRO A 131 0.88 13.80 2.84
CA PRO A 131 1.10 14.83 3.86
C PRO A 131 0.65 14.40 5.27
N THR A 132 -0.26 13.42 5.38
CA THR A 132 -0.73 12.90 6.66
C THR A 132 0.22 11.85 7.28
N TRP A 133 1.31 11.52 6.60
CA TRP A 133 2.26 10.49 7.04
C TRP A 133 3.55 11.07 7.62
N ILE A 134 3.57 12.38 7.85
CA ILE A 134 4.68 13.06 8.51
C ILE A 134 4.25 13.52 9.90
N ASP A 135 5.19 13.50 10.83
CA ASP A 135 5.04 14.09 12.15
C ASP A 135 5.17 15.63 12.11
N GLU A 136 5.01 16.26 13.27
CA GLU A 136 5.13 17.72 13.43
C GLU A 136 6.54 18.24 13.09
N GLN A 137 7.54 17.36 13.10
CA GLN A 137 8.95 17.66 12.81
C GLN A 137 9.28 17.41 11.32
N GLY A 138 8.32 16.93 10.53
CA GLY A 138 8.47 16.67 9.10
C GLY A 138 9.13 15.33 8.77
N PHE A 139 9.25 14.41 9.74
CA PHE A 139 9.75 13.06 9.52
C PHE A 139 8.60 12.09 9.23
N PRO A 140 8.81 11.05 8.40
CA PRO A 140 7.83 10.00 8.21
C PRO A 140 7.47 9.30 9.52
N LEU A 141 6.18 9.07 9.74
CA LEU A 141 5.70 8.17 10.79
C LEU A 141 6.27 6.75 10.58
N PRO A 142 6.60 6.00 11.65
CA PRO A 142 7.27 4.71 11.54
C PRO A 142 6.57 3.70 10.61
N GLU A 143 5.24 3.65 10.63
CA GLU A 143 4.40 2.76 9.84
C GLU A 143 4.36 3.10 8.34
N HIS A 144 4.76 4.32 7.97
CA HIS A 144 4.77 4.81 6.59
C HIS A 144 6.18 4.99 6.04
N LYS A 145 7.21 4.64 6.81
CA LYS A 145 8.60 4.85 6.44
C LYS A 145 8.94 4.19 5.11
N TYR A 146 9.79 4.85 4.33
CA TYR A 146 10.40 4.27 3.13
C TYR A 146 11.21 3.01 3.47
N SER A 147 11.43 2.14 2.47
CA SER A 147 12.28 0.95 2.64
C SER A 147 13.74 1.36 2.82
N ASP A 148 14.43 0.77 3.80
CA ASP A 148 15.87 1.02 4.01
C ASP A 148 16.71 0.50 2.84
N ASP A 149 16.28 -0.57 2.15
CA ASP A 149 16.92 -1.11 0.95
C ASP A 149 16.90 -0.14 -0.24
N ALA A 150 15.96 0.80 -0.25
CA ALA A 150 15.84 1.81 -1.29
C ALA A 150 16.78 3.01 -1.08
N VAL A 151 17.43 3.12 0.09
CA VAL A 151 18.36 4.19 0.40
C VAL A 151 19.73 3.90 -0.23
N GLN A 152 20.12 4.72 -1.20
CA GLN A 152 21.44 4.62 -1.82
C GLN A 152 22.50 5.27 -0.91
N LEU A 153 23.33 4.44 -0.28
CA LEU A 153 24.52 4.89 0.42
C LEU A 153 25.57 5.30 -0.62
N LYS A 154 26.00 6.57 -0.60
CA LYS A 154 27.19 6.98 -1.36
C LYS A 154 28.40 6.33 -0.71
N THR A 155 28.95 5.28 -1.31
CA THR A 155 30.35 4.92 -1.09
C THR A 155 31.17 6.04 -1.74
N LYS A 156 31.69 6.98 -0.95
CA LYS A 156 32.80 7.81 -1.44
C LYS A 156 33.96 6.84 -1.68
N ILE A 157 34.17 6.45 -2.94
CA ILE A 157 35.50 5.96 -3.34
C ILE A 157 36.38 7.21 -3.29
N VAL A 158 37.10 7.36 -2.17
CA VAL A 158 38.25 8.26 -2.12
C VAL A 158 39.32 7.52 -2.93
N ILE A 159 39.55 7.97 -4.16
CA ILE A 159 40.71 7.57 -4.95
C ILE A 159 41.89 8.43 -4.49
#